data_AF-A0A2V5R8F5-F1
#
_entry.id   AF-A0A2V5R8F5-F1
#
_cell.length_a   1.000
_cell.length_b   1.000
_cell.length_c   1.000
_cell.angle_alpha   90.00
_cell.angle_beta   90.00
_cell.angle_gamma   90.00
#
_symmetry.space_group_name_H-M   'P 1'
#
loop_
_entity.id
_entity.type
_entity.pdbx_description
1 polymer ?
#
loop_
_entity_poly.entity_id
_entity_poly.type
_entity_poly.pdbx_seq_one_letter_code
_entity_poly.pdbx_strand_id
1 'polypeptide(L)'
;MKGLAPLFLGIFGTFAFSWVGLTVIPNWQIGHLNPQSDEEGTDIYPVPQSGMVERGRHVYAANGCIYCHSQQVRADYAGADIERKWGDRRSAPRDYIFERPVFLGKARMGQDIANIGARAPAEQQAAPPVGGASPAASPAPQGGPPAPSAAPAGAKTSPPPPNAGSPAPPASSATSPPAASPAAQAAAGSSPPPTSAPAGSPLPSKA
;
A
#
# COMPACT_ATOMS: atom_id res chain seq x y z
N MET A 1 -7.31 51.37 17.93
CA MET A 1 -7.19 49.97 17.46
C MET A 1 -6.70 48.99 18.54
N LYS A 2 -7.09 49.14 19.82
CA LYS A 2 -6.50 48.35 20.94
C LYS A 2 -7.16 46.97 21.17
N GLY A 3 -8.20 46.62 20.42
CA GLY A 3 -8.93 45.34 20.52
C GLY A 3 -8.71 44.37 19.34
N LEU A 4 -8.01 44.79 18.28
CA LEU A 4 -7.82 43.95 17.09
C LEU A 4 -6.80 42.83 17.36
N ALA A 5 -5.71 43.13 18.06
CA ALA A 5 -4.68 42.16 18.41
C ALA A 5 -5.21 40.95 19.22
N PRO A 6 -5.96 41.12 20.33
CA PRO A 6 -6.50 39.97 21.07
C PRO A 6 -7.55 39.19 20.28
N LEU A 7 -8.36 39.86 19.45
CA LEU A 7 -9.32 39.20 18.56
C LEU A 7 -8.61 38.32 17.52
N PHE A 8 -7.57 38.85 16.87
CA PHE A 8 -6.77 38.11 15.90
C PHE A 8 -6.09 36.90 16.54
N LEU A 9 -5.47 37.08 17.72
CA LEU A 9 -4.81 35.98 18.43
C LEU A 9 -5.79 34.88 18.85
N GLY A 10 -7.00 35.27 19.30
CA GLY A 10 -8.06 34.32 19.64
C GLY A 10 -8.50 33.50 18.43
N ILE A 11 -8.81 34.16 17.31
CA ILE A 11 -9.22 33.48 16.07
C ILE A 11 -8.10 32.59 15.53
N PHE A 12 -6.87 33.11 15.47
CA PHE A 12 -5.72 32.31 15.04
C PHE A 12 -5.50 31.09 15.95
N GLY A 13 -5.61 31.27 17.26
CA GLY A 13 -5.46 30.19 18.24
C GLY A 13 -6.47 29.06 18.06
N THR A 14 -7.75 29.38 17.80
CA THR A 14 -8.77 28.34 17.57
C THR A 14 -8.51 27.56 16.28
N PHE A 15 -8.13 28.23 15.19
CA PHE A 15 -7.76 27.56 13.94
C PHE A 15 -6.48 26.73 14.09
N ALA A 16 -5.46 27.27 14.76
CA ALA A 16 -4.21 26.55 14.99
C ALA A 16 -4.43 25.29 15.84
N PHE A 17 -5.22 25.40 16.92
CA PHE A 17 -5.56 24.25 17.75
C PHE A 17 -6.35 23.19 16.97
N SER A 18 -7.33 23.63 16.17
CA SER A 18 -8.10 22.74 15.28
C SER A 18 -7.19 22.01 14.28
N TRP A 19 -6.28 22.73 13.62
CA TRP A 19 -5.31 22.15 12.67
C TRP A 19 -4.38 21.15 13.36
N VAL A 20 -3.81 21.51 14.51
CA VAL A 20 -2.95 20.58 15.28
C VAL A 20 -3.73 19.32 15.66
N GLY A 21 -4.94 19.47 16.20
CA GLY A 21 -5.78 18.36 16.65
C GLY A 21 -6.24 17.43 15.52
N LEU A 22 -6.60 17.97 14.36
CA LEU A 22 -7.18 17.22 13.26
C LEU A 22 -6.18 16.74 12.21
N THR A 23 -5.02 17.39 12.06
CA THR A 23 -4.05 17.05 11.03
C THR A 23 -2.71 16.61 11.59
N VAL A 24 -2.13 17.38 12.53
CA VAL A 24 -0.77 17.10 13.02
C VAL A 24 -0.76 15.84 13.90
N ILE A 25 -1.66 15.77 14.89
CA ILE A 25 -1.71 14.64 15.82
C ILE A 25 -2.01 13.32 15.08
N PRO A 26 -3.04 13.22 14.21
CA PRO A 26 -3.30 11.97 13.49
C PRO A 26 -2.16 11.60 12.53
N ASN A 27 -1.57 12.57 11.83
CA ASN A 27 -0.44 12.29 10.95
C ASN A 27 0.76 11.74 11.74
N TRP A 28 1.02 12.24 12.95
CA TRP A 28 2.08 11.71 13.79
C TRP A 28 1.78 10.28 14.31
N GLN A 29 0.51 10.00 14.63
CA GLN A 29 0.09 8.68 15.13
C GLN A 29 0.07 7.59 14.06
N ILE A 30 -0.44 7.90 12.86
CA ILE A 30 -0.73 6.89 11.81
C ILE A 30 -0.14 7.21 10.43
N GLY A 31 0.54 8.34 10.25
CA GLY A 31 1.08 8.74 8.94
C GLY A 31 2.28 7.89 8.48
N HIS A 32 2.97 7.23 9.42
CA HIS A 32 4.19 6.45 9.16
C HIS A 32 3.99 4.95 9.41
N LEU A 33 2.91 4.40 8.85
CA LEU A 33 2.66 2.95 8.90
C LEU A 33 3.64 2.20 7.98
N ASN A 34 4.42 1.29 8.58
CA ASN A 34 5.29 0.35 7.85
C ASN A 34 4.59 -1.01 7.67
N PRO A 35 5.14 -1.96 6.90
CA PRO A 35 4.72 -3.35 6.99
C PRO A 35 4.86 -3.89 8.43
N GLN A 36 3.97 -4.80 8.82
CA GLN A 36 4.08 -5.56 10.07
C GLN A 36 4.81 -6.87 9.77
N SER A 37 5.67 -7.32 10.67
CA SER A 37 6.22 -8.68 10.67
C SER A 37 5.91 -9.41 11.97
N ASP A 38 5.99 -10.73 11.94
CA ASP A 38 6.12 -11.60 13.11
C ASP A 38 7.48 -11.40 13.82
N GLU A 39 7.66 -12.06 14.97
CA GLU A 39 8.86 -11.96 15.82
C GLU A 39 10.11 -12.49 15.09
N GLU A 40 9.91 -13.46 14.21
CA GLU A 40 10.94 -14.09 13.37
C GLU A 40 11.22 -13.31 12.07
N GLY A 41 10.41 -12.29 11.74
CA GLY A 41 10.56 -11.49 10.52
C GLY A 41 10.24 -12.23 9.22
N THR A 42 9.59 -13.39 9.32
CA THR A 42 9.27 -14.29 8.21
C THR A 42 7.94 -13.99 7.54
N ASP A 43 6.97 -13.42 8.25
CA ASP A 43 5.65 -13.09 7.72
C ASP A 43 5.45 -11.57 7.64
N ILE A 44 5.92 -10.97 6.54
CA ILE A 44 5.82 -9.52 6.31
C ILE A 44 4.50 -9.21 5.59
N TYR A 45 3.66 -8.40 6.21
CA TYR A 45 2.39 -7.96 5.63
C TYR A 45 2.10 -6.46 5.83
N PRO A 46 1.62 -5.73 4.80
CA PRO A 46 1.49 -6.18 3.42
C PRO A 46 2.85 -6.29 2.73
N VAL A 47 2.90 -7.08 1.66
CA VAL A 47 4.08 -7.20 0.79
C VAL A 47 4.10 -6.08 -0.27
N PRO A 48 5.29 -5.59 -0.67
CA PRO A 48 5.41 -4.72 -1.83
C PRO A 48 4.82 -5.36 -3.09
N GLN A 49 4.05 -4.58 -3.85
CA GLN A 49 3.31 -5.09 -5.00
C GLN A 49 4.23 -5.31 -6.21
N SER A 50 3.98 -6.37 -6.97
CA SER A 50 4.68 -6.60 -8.25
C SER A 50 4.18 -5.65 -9.34
N GLY A 51 4.97 -5.46 -10.40
CA GLY A 51 4.55 -4.63 -11.55
C GLY A 51 3.31 -5.15 -12.29
N MET A 52 2.94 -6.43 -12.13
CA MET A 52 1.70 -6.99 -12.67
C MET A 52 0.47 -6.43 -11.94
N VAL A 53 0.56 -6.27 -10.62
CA VAL A 53 -0.53 -5.71 -9.80
C VAL A 53 -0.85 -4.29 -10.24
N GLU A 54 0.18 -3.48 -10.50
CA GLU A 54 0.02 -2.12 -10.97
C GLU A 54 -0.67 -2.04 -12.35
N ARG A 55 -0.30 -2.93 -13.28
CA ARG A 55 -1.01 -3.05 -14.57
C ARG A 55 -2.46 -3.49 -14.39
N GLY A 56 -2.73 -4.47 -13.54
CA GLY A 56 -4.09 -4.89 -13.21
C GLY A 56 -4.92 -3.77 -12.60
N ARG A 57 -4.31 -2.94 -11.77
CA ARG A 57 -4.93 -1.76 -11.14
C ARG A 57 -5.33 -0.70 -12.17
N HIS A 58 -4.52 -0.47 -13.19
CA HIS A 58 -4.91 0.40 -14.31
C HIS A 58 -6.12 -0.16 -15.08
N VAL A 59 -6.18 -1.48 -15.29
CA VAL A 59 -7.34 -2.14 -15.92
C VAL A 59 -8.58 -2.01 -15.03
N TYR A 60 -8.44 -2.24 -13.73
CA TYR A 60 -9.50 -2.06 -12.73
C TYR A 60 -10.09 -0.64 -12.77
N ALA A 61 -9.23 0.37 -12.82
CA ALA A 61 -9.63 1.77 -12.92
C ALA A 61 -10.30 2.09 -14.27
N ALA A 62 -9.70 1.64 -15.39
CA ALA A 62 -10.21 1.92 -16.74
C ALA A 62 -11.60 1.30 -16.99
N ASN A 63 -11.88 0.14 -16.39
CA ASN A 63 -13.18 -0.52 -16.50
C ASN A 63 -14.20 -0.03 -15.45
N GLY A 64 -13.83 0.90 -14.58
CA GLY A 64 -14.74 1.48 -13.60
C GLY A 64 -15.23 0.47 -12.56
N CYS A 65 -14.46 -0.57 -12.25
CA CYS A 65 -14.86 -1.62 -11.30
C CYS A 65 -15.21 -1.05 -9.91
N ILE A 66 -14.57 0.05 -9.52
CA ILE A 66 -14.84 0.81 -8.28
C ILE A 66 -16.28 1.32 -8.15
N TYR A 67 -17.01 1.48 -9.25
CA TYR A 67 -18.41 1.92 -9.21
C TYR A 67 -19.35 0.84 -8.67
N CYS A 68 -18.97 -0.44 -8.80
CA CYS A 68 -19.77 -1.56 -8.32
C CYS A 68 -19.16 -2.25 -7.10
N HIS A 69 -17.82 -2.27 -7.01
CA HIS A 69 -17.08 -3.02 -6.01
C HIS A 69 -16.27 -2.09 -5.11
N SER A 70 -16.41 -2.28 -3.80
CA SER A 70 -15.50 -1.70 -2.82
C SER A 70 -14.27 -2.58 -2.60
N GLN A 71 -13.22 -1.95 -2.10
CA GLN A 71 -12.05 -2.61 -1.53
C GLN A 71 -11.89 -2.11 -0.10
N GLN A 72 -12.87 -2.44 0.74
CA GLN A 72 -12.86 -2.09 2.15
C GLN A 72 -13.80 -3.02 2.94
N VAL A 73 -13.25 -4.04 3.57
CA VAL A 73 -14.02 -4.89 4.49
C VAL A 73 -14.34 -4.08 5.75
N ARG A 74 -15.63 -3.90 6.02
CA ARG A 74 -16.11 -3.22 7.22
C ARG A 74 -15.98 -4.12 8.44
N ALA A 75 -15.89 -3.50 9.60
CA ALA A 75 -16.01 -4.21 10.87
C ALA A 75 -17.41 -4.81 11.03
N ASP A 76 -17.49 -5.88 11.83
CA ASP A 76 -18.72 -6.58 12.23
C ASP A 76 -19.83 -5.63 12.71
N TYR A 77 -19.50 -4.63 13.53
CA TYR A 77 -20.47 -3.66 14.03
C TYR A 77 -20.96 -2.65 12.96
N ALA A 78 -20.28 -2.55 11.81
CA ALA A 78 -20.57 -1.58 10.75
C ALA A 78 -21.10 -2.23 9.46
N GLY A 79 -21.18 -3.55 9.40
CA GLY A 79 -21.72 -4.29 8.27
C GLY A 79 -21.47 -5.79 8.34
N ALA A 80 -22.21 -6.54 7.53
CA ALA A 80 -22.15 -8.00 7.52
C ALA A 80 -21.03 -8.59 6.62
N ASP A 81 -19.90 -7.87 6.47
CA ASP A 81 -18.89 -8.20 5.45
C ASP A 81 -18.10 -9.47 5.83
N ILE A 82 -17.86 -9.68 7.12
CA ILE A 82 -17.14 -10.84 7.66
C ILE A 82 -18.05 -12.06 7.64
N GLU A 83 -19.33 -11.90 7.97
CA GLU A 83 -20.36 -12.96 7.91
C GLU A 83 -20.55 -13.45 6.47
N ARG A 84 -20.51 -12.53 5.50
CA ARG A 84 -20.52 -12.84 4.05
C ARG A 84 -19.22 -13.45 3.54
N LYS A 85 -18.22 -13.63 4.40
CA LYS A 85 -16.89 -14.15 4.05
C LYS A 85 -16.24 -13.30 2.97
N TRP A 86 -16.27 -11.97 3.11
CA TRP A 86 -15.55 -11.05 2.23
C TRP A 86 -14.12 -10.74 2.69
N GLY A 87 -13.82 -11.07 3.93
CA GLY A 87 -12.50 -11.13 4.52
C GLY A 87 -12.61 -11.72 5.92
N ASP A 88 -11.48 -12.13 6.47
CA ASP A 88 -11.43 -12.69 7.83
C ASP A 88 -11.39 -11.60 8.90
N ARG A 89 -11.03 -10.37 8.51
CA ARG A 89 -10.96 -9.20 9.39
C ARG A 89 -11.36 -7.91 8.66
N ARG A 90 -11.67 -6.88 9.43
CA ARG A 90 -11.84 -5.51 8.92
C ARG A 90 -10.57 -5.03 8.22
N SER A 91 -10.73 -4.25 7.16
CA SER A 91 -9.61 -3.54 6.55
C SER A 91 -9.00 -2.54 7.55
N ALA A 92 -7.68 -2.45 7.53
CA ALA A 92 -6.88 -1.51 8.30
C ALA A 92 -6.15 -0.55 7.35
N PRO A 93 -5.79 0.67 7.78
CA PRO A 93 -5.01 1.60 6.95
C PRO A 93 -3.71 0.98 6.41
N ARG A 94 -3.11 0.05 7.17
CA ARG A 94 -1.88 -0.66 6.77
C ARG A 94 -2.04 -1.47 5.48
N ASP A 95 -3.24 -1.98 5.18
CA ASP A 95 -3.49 -2.78 3.97
C ASP A 95 -3.20 -2.01 2.67
N TYR A 96 -3.23 -0.68 2.73
CA TYR A 96 -3.18 0.20 1.56
C TYR A 96 -1.87 0.98 1.42
N ILE A 97 -0.84 0.71 2.25
CA ILE A 97 0.40 1.53 2.28
C ILE A 97 1.17 1.55 0.96
N PHE A 98 1.01 0.51 0.13
CA PHE A 98 1.63 0.39 -1.20
C PHE A 98 0.69 0.75 -2.36
N GLU A 99 -0.58 1.07 -2.10
CA GLU A 99 -1.57 1.37 -3.15
C GLU A 99 -1.66 2.87 -3.40
N ARG A 100 -1.39 3.33 -4.64
CA ARG A 100 -1.37 4.77 -4.96
C ARG A 100 -1.89 5.09 -6.36
N PRO A 101 -3.11 5.65 -6.54
CA PRO A 101 -4.14 5.90 -5.52
C PRO A 101 -4.80 4.63 -4.95
N VAL A 102 -5.39 4.76 -3.76
CA VAL A 102 -6.19 3.72 -3.11
C VAL A 102 -7.62 3.71 -3.66
N PHE A 103 -8.16 2.54 -3.97
CA PHE A 103 -9.49 2.37 -4.54
C PHE A 103 -10.52 1.76 -3.57
N LEU A 104 -10.83 2.42 -2.46
CA LEU A 104 -11.76 1.92 -1.43
C LEU A 104 -13.19 1.68 -1.96
N GLY A 105 -13.65 2.50 -2.91
CA GLY A 105 -15.03 2.49 -3.42
C GLY A 105 -16.04 3.17 -2.49
N LYS A 106 -17.11 3.72 -3.07
CA LYS A 106 -18.19 4.41 -2.34
C LYS A 106 -19.57 3.78 -2.55
N ALA A 107 -19.69 2.91 -3.54
CA ALA A 107 -20.90 2.16 -3.85
C ALA A 107 -20.57 0.68 -3.86
N ARG A 108 -21.56 -0.14 -3.51
CA ARG A 108 -21.39 -1.58 -3.33
C ARG A 108 -22.61 -2.31 -3.87
N MET A 109 -22.68 -2.37 -5.20
CA MET A 109 -23.65 -3.18 -5.93
C MET A 109 -23.18 -4.64 -6.03
N GLY A 110 -21.87 -4.83 -6.23
CA GLY A 110 -21.22 -6.12 -6.20
C GLY A 110 -20.58 -6.42 -4.84
N GLN A 111 -19.99 -7.60 -4.72
CA GLN A 111 -19.24 -8.02 -3.54
C GLN A 111 -17.99 -7.15 -3.31
N ASP A 112 -17.56 -7.02 -2.05
CA ASP A 112 -16.24 -6.46 -1.77
C ASP A 112 -15.13 -7.37 -2.31
N ILE A 113 -14.08 -6.77 -2.85
CA ILE A 113 -12.97 -7.51 -3.47
C ILE A 113 -11.62 -7.30 -2.76
N ALA A 114 -11.56 -6.63 -1.61
CA ALA A 114 -10.29 -6.37 -0.91
C ALA A 114 -9.49 -7.66 -0.61
N ASN A 115 -10.19 -8.76 -0.29
CA ASN A 115 -9.57 -10.07 -0.04
C ASN A 115 -9.94 -11.10 -1.12
N ILE A 116 -10.21 -10.69 -2.36
CA ILE A 116 -10.59 -11.65 -3.40
C ILE A 116 -9.44 -12.63 -3.73
N GLY A 117 -8.18 -12.20 -3.66
CA GLY A 117 -7.04 -13.07 -3.97
C GLY A 117 -6.88 -14.25 -3.01
N ALA A 118 -7.23 -14.07 -1.73
CA ALA A 118 -7.19 -15.14 -0.73
C ALA A 118 -8.44 -16.04 -0.76
N ARG A 119 -9.57 -15.51 -1.23
CA ARG A 119 -10.87 -16.22 -1.26
C ARG A 119 -11.17 -16.91 -2.57
N ALA A 120 -10.67 -16.35 -3.67
CA ALA A 120 -10.90 -16.92 -4.98
C ALA A 120 -10.28 -18.32 -4.97
N PRO A 121 -11.05 -19.34 -5.36
CA PRO A 121 -10.46 -20.65 -5.56
C PRO A 121 -9.35 -20.50 -6.63
N ALA A 122 -8.23 -21.20 -6.44
CA ALA A 122 -7.12 -21.17 -7.40
C ALA A 122 -7.65 -21.33 -8.83
N GLU A 123 -7.09 -20.57 -9.79
CA GLU A 123 -7.53 -20.31 -11.18
C GLU A 123 -8.43 -21.36 -11.87
N GLN A 124 -8.29 -22.63 -11.52
CA GLN A 124 -9.05 -23.79 -11.99
C GLN A 124 -10.54 -23.82 -11.61
N GLN A 125 -11.03 -23.04 -10.64
CA GLN A 125 -12.47 -23.06 -10.29
C GLN A 125 -13.28 -21.89 -10.84
N ALA A 126 -12.62 -20.92 -11.50
CA ALA A 126 -13.32 -20.06 -12.43
C ALA A 126 -13.62 -20.92 -13.67
N ALA A 127 -14.76 -21.62 -13.65
CA ALA A 127 -15.21 -22.35 -14.82
C ALA A 127 -15.09 -21.42 -16.03
N PRO A 128 -14.41 -21.82 -17.12
CA PRO A 128 -14.34 -21.00 -18.32
C PRO A 128 -15.78 -20.64 -18.70
N PRO A 129 -16.05 -19.40 -19.16
CA PRO A 129 -17.38 -19.05 -19.62
C PRO A 129 -17.81 -20.09 -20.64
N VAL A 130 -18.81 -20.90 -20.29
CA VAL A 130 -19.48 -21.80 -21.23
C VAL A 130 -20.13 -20.92 -22.28
N GLY A 131 -19.43 -20.72 -23.40
CA GLY A 131 -19.85 -19.87 -24.52
C GLY A 131 -18.95 -18.68 -24.84
N GLY A 132 -17.85 -18.44 -24.10
CA GLY A 132 -16.85 -17.44 -24.50
C GLY A 132 -15.88 -18.05 -25.50
N ALA A 133 -15.95 -17.64 -26.77
CA ALA A 133 -14.92 -17.96 -27.75
C ALA A 133 -13.53 -17.66 -27.15
N SER A 134 -12.59 -18.60 -27.27
CA SER A 134 -11.19 -18.36 -26.93
C SER A 134 -10.76 -17.02 -27.53
N PRO A 135 -9.97 -16.18 -26.83
CA PRO A 135 -9.40 -15.01 -27.46
C PRO A 135 -8.66 -15.51 -28.69
N ALA A 136 -9.14 -15.10 -29.87
CA ALA A 136 -8.53 -15.49 -31.12
C ALA A 136 -7.04 -15.20 -31.01
N ALA A 137 -6.23 -16.23 -31.23
CA ALA A 137 -4.81 -16.04 -31.45
C ALA A 137 -4.64 -14.88 -32.43
N SER A 138 -3.72 -13.96 -32.12
CA SER A 138 -3.37 -12.87 -33.03
C SER A 138 -3.26 -13.43 -34.45
N PRO A 139 -3.96 -12.86 -35.45
CA PRO A 139 -3.90 -13.41 -36.79
C PRO A 139 -2.44 -13.41 -37.23
N ALA A 140 -1.96 -14.59 -37.65
CA ALA A 140 -0.66 -14.75 -38.28
C ALA A 140 -0.54 -13.71 -39.41
N PRO A 141 0.61 -13.05 -39.57
CA PRO A 141 0.78 -12.08 -40.65
C PRO A 141 0.54 -12.79 -41.98
N GLN A 142 -0.49 -12.33 -42.70
CA GLN A 142 -0.81 -12.79 -44.03
C GLN A 142 0.40 -12.50 -44.92
N GLY A 143 0.96 -13.56 -45.52
CA GLY A 143 2.10 -13.49 -46.42
C GLY A 143 1.78 -12.61 -47.64
N GLY A 144 2.27 -11.38 -47.60
CA GLY A 144 2.57 -10.60 -48.80
C GLY A 144 3.84 -11.13 -49.47
N PRO A 145 4.05 -10.88 -50.77
CA PRO A 145 5.19 -11.39 -51.51
C PRO A 145 6.52 -10.98 -50.86
N PRO A 146 7.55 -11.84 -50.92
CA PRO A 146 8.82 -11.57 -50.25
C PRO A 146 9.48 -10.33 -50.85
N ALA A 147 9.80 -9.37 -49.98
CA ALA A 147 10.77 -8.33 -50.31
C ALA A 147 12.09 -9.01 -50.73
N PRO A 148 12.78 -8.55 -51.79
CA PRO A 148 14.01 -9.20 -52.23
C PRO A 148 15.08 -9.15 -51.12
N SER A 149 15.58 -10.33 -50.77
CA SER A 149 16.71 -10.54 -49.86
C SER A 149 17.93 -9.74 -50.31
N ALA A 150 18.37 -8.79 -49.50
CA ALA A 150 19.75 -8.29 -49.55
C ALA A 150 20.60 -9.11 -48.58
N ALA A 151 21.37 -10.06 -49.12
CA ALA A 151 22.48 -10.71 -48.44
C ALA A 151 23.73 -9.78 -48.43
N PRO A 152 24.70 -10.00 -47.52
CA PRO A 152 25.42 -8.93 -46.85
C PRO A 152 26.61 -8.40 -47.66
N ALA A 153 26.74 -7.07 -47.75
CA ALA A 153 27.97 -6.43 -48.17
C ALA A 153 28.95 -6.36 -46.99
N GLY A 154 30.21 -6.68 -47.29
CA GLY A 154 31.29 -6.97 -46.35
C GLY A 154 31.54 -5.95 -45.24
N ALA A 155 32.02 -6.48 -44.12
CA ALA A 155 32.60 -5.73 -43.03
C ALA A 155 33.68 -4.76 -43.53
N LYS A 156 33.47 -3.46 -43.25
CA LYS A 156 34.55 -2.51 -43.05
C LYS A 156 34.30 -1.82 -41.71
N THR A 157 35.25 -2.04 -40.82
CA THR A 157 35.36 -1.45 -39.49
C THR A 157 35.47 0.07 -39.58
N SER A 158 34.70 0.78 -38.76
CA SER A 158 34.88 2.22 -38.51
C SER A 158 34.61 2.48 -37.02
N PRO A 159 35.37 3.41 -36.40
CA PRO A 159 35.51 3.52 -34.95
C PRO A 159 34.25 4.09 -34.27
N PRO A 160 34.09 3.88 -32.94
CA PRO A 160 32.91 4.33 -32.22
C PRO A 160 32.82 5.87 -32.17
N PRO A 161 31.61 6.45 -32.19
CA PRO A 161 31.42 7.89 -32.01
C PRO A 161 31.77 8.32 -30.58
N PRO A 162 32.24 9.57 -30.37
CA PRO A 162 32.55 10.07 -29.04
C PRO A 162 31.28 10.20 -28.19
N ASN A 163 31.41 9.79 -26.92
CA ASN A 163 30.39 9.91 -25.88
C ASN A 163 29.80 11.32 -25.82
N ALA A 164 28.53 11.47 -26.22
CA ALA A 164 27.74 12.65 -25.88
C ALA A 164 27.20 12.44 -24.45
N GLY A 165 27.83 13.11 -23.50
CA GLY A 165 27.45 13.09 -22.09
C GLY A 165 26.06 13.67 -21.87
N SER A 166 25.28 12.99 -21.03
CA SER A 166 24.04 13.49 -20.45
C SER A 166 24.28 14.81 -19.70
N PRO A 167 23.39 15.81 -19.77
CA PRO A 167 23.50 17.00 -18.95
C PRO A 167 23.28 16.66 -17.46
N ALA A 168 24.14 17.22 -16.61
CA ALA A 168 24.12 17.08 -15.16
C ALA A 168 22.86 17.71 -14.53
N PRO A 169 22.35 17.18 -13.40
CA PRO A 169 21.32 17.83 -12.60
C PRO A 169 21.90 19.08 -11.90
N PRO A 170 21.08 20.12 -11.63
CA PRO A 170 21.55 21.31 -10.92
C PRO A 170 21.93 20.98 -9.47
N ALA A 171 23.03 21.60 -9.03
CA ALA A 171 23.64 21.44 -7.72
C ALA A 171 22.66 21.81 -6.58
N SER A 172 22.44 20.87 -5.67
CA SER A 172 21.87 21.18 -4.35
C SER A 172 22.99 21.69 -3.45
N SER A 173 22.86 22.92 -2.98
CA SER A 173 23.71 23.53 -1.97
C SER A 173 23.63 22.73 -0.67
N ALA A 174 24.78 22.19 -0.26
CA ALA A 174 24.97 21.54 1.02
C ALA A 174 25.02 22.58 2.16
N THR A 175 24.23 22.36 3.20
CA THR A 175 24.46 22.97 4.52
C THR A 175 25.01 21.87 5.43
N SER A 176 26.24 22.06 5.91
CA SER A 176 26.96 21.19 6.84
C SER A 176 26.35 21.22 8.27
N PRO A 177 26.65 20.22 9.12
CA PRO A 177 25.94 19.96 10.37
C PRO A 177 26.56 20.70 11.56
N PRO A 178 25.86 20.87 12.70
CA PRO A 178 26.54 21.13 13.96
C PRO A 178 26.80 19.83 14.72
N ALA A 179 28.10 19.57 14.88
CA ALA A 179 28.84 19.11 16.06
C ALA A 179 28.27 18.01 16.97
N ALA A 180 29.11 17.00 17.20
CA ALA A 180 28.94 15.95 18.19
C ALA A 180 29.38 16.38 19.62
N SER A 181 28.71 15.78 20.61
CA SER A 181 29.20 15.34 21.94
C SER A 181 29.27 16.35 23.12
N PRO A 182 29.11 15.90 24.39
CA PRO A 182 29.56 14.60 24.90
C PRO A 182 28.55 13.72 25.67
N ALA A 183 28.98 12.47 25.80
CA ALA A 183 28.39 11.38 26.56
C ALA A 183 28.18 11.70 28.05
N ALA A 184 27.12 11.13 28.61
CA ALA A 184 27.03 10.80 30.02
C ALA A 184 26.94 9.26 30.13
N GLN A 185 27.99 8.66 30.71
CA GLN A 185 27.97 7.30 31.24
C GLN A 185 27.33 7.28 32.63
N ALA A 186 26.89 6.07 33.02
CA ALA A 186 26.34 5.62 34.31
C ALA A 186 24.81 5.77 34.44
N ALA A 187 24.05 4.77 34.89
CA ALA A 187 24.38 3.60 35.70
C ALA A 187 23.44 2.42 35.42
N ALA A 188 23.95 1.22 35.69
CA ALA A 188 23.17 -0.01 35.78
C ALA A 188 22.04 0.12 36.83
N GLY A 189 20.84 -0.35 36.47
CA GLY A 189 19.68 -0.45 37.36
C GLY A 189 18.87 -1.69 36.98
N SER A 190 18.84 -2.64 37.91
CA SER A 190 18.37 -4.01 37.80
C SER A 190 16.89 -4.16 37.43
N SER A 191 16.58 -5.16 36.59
CA SER A 191 15.22 -5.64 36.33
C SER A 191 14.57 -6.23 37.59
N PRO A 192 13.28 -5.96 37.89
CA PRO A 192 12.51 -6.77 38.84
C PRO A 192 11.98 -8.04 38.15
N PRO A 193 11.83 -9.17 38.88
CA PRO A 193 11.35 -10.44 38.32
C PRO A 193 9.82 -10.44 38.06
N PRO A 194 9.31 -11.33 37.19
CA PRO A 194 7.89 -11.45 36.93
C PRO A 194 7.15 -12.06 38.12
N THR A 195 6.09 -11.40 38.58
CA THR A 195 5.18 -11.92 39.61
C THR A 195 4.30 -13.03 39.03
N SER A 196 4.40 -14.21 39.63
CA SER A 196 3.55 -15.38 39.44
C SER A 196 2.07 -15.09 39.71
N ALA A 197 1.20 -15.51 38.79
CA ALA A 197 -0.25 -15.59 38.99
C ALA A 197 -0.61 -16.68 40.02
N PRO A 198 -1.55 -16.45 40.96
CA PRO A 198 -2.04 -17.51 41.82
C PRO A 198 -3.10 -18.36 41.13
N ALA A 199 -2.94 -19.67 41.30
CA ALA A 199 -3.83 -20.74 40.92
C ALA A 199 -5.23 -20.64 41.56
N GLY A 200 -6.20 -21.27 40.91
CA GLY A 200 -7.62 -21.19 41.21
C GLY A 200 -8.10 -21.73 42.56
N SER A 201 -9.40 -21.56 42.77
CA SER A 201 -10.22 -22.24 43.77
C SER A 201 -11.71 -22.21 43.36
N PRO A 202 -12.55 -23.12 43.89
CA PRO A 202 -13.45 -23.92 43.07
C PRO A 202 -14.92 -23.45 43.02
N LEU A 203 -15.65 -23.99 42.04
CA LEU A 203 -17.11 -23.93 41.91
C LEU A 203 -17.83 -24.48 43.16
N PRO A 204 -18.90 -23.84 43.66
CA PRO A 204 -19.83 -24.46 44.59
C PRO A 204 -20.97 -25.21 43.87
N SER A 205 -21.10 -26.50 44.19
CA SER A 205 -22.30 -27.32 43.96
C SER A 205 -23.49 -26.85 44.80
N LYS A 206 -24.68 -26.84 44.20
CA LYS A 206 -26.03 -26.98 44.80
C LYS A 206 -27.03 -27.04 43.62
N ALA A 207 -28.12 -27.79 43.62
CA ALA A 207 -28.67 -28.93 44.34
C ALA A 207 -29.80 -29.45 43.44
#